data_AF-A0A238U788-F1
#
_entry.id   AF-A0A238U788-F1
#
_cell.length_a   1.000
_cell.length_b   1.000
_cell.length_c   1.000
_cell.angle_alpha   90.00
_cell.angle_beta   90.00
_cell.angle_gamma   90.00
#
_symmetry.space_group_name_H-M   'P 1'
#
loop_
_entity.id
_entity.type
_entity.pdbx_description
1 polymer ?
#
loop_
_entity_poly.entity_id
_entity_poly.type
_entity_poly.pdbx_seq_one_letter_code
_entity_poly.pdbx_strand_id
1 'polypeptide(L)'
;MKYLKIIFDFYINSSLHVALSVYALLRITEFYFDLPYNETLNYFIFYGTITGYNFVKYAGIAKLHHMSLTKNLRLIQIFSLLCFLMMCFYLTLLNIKVLLYFIPFSLLTFFYAVPVLKGVTKNLRNIGTLKIFVIALVWSGVTALIPLASKYKLGVHEVLFSVQRFLFVVVLTLPFDIRDMRYDKKYLQTIPQIIGVERAKKFGSILLLITVVIEFFITPNSSLKFGFMIVFFTLLLFLQKAKTKQSKYYASFWIEGIPIFWFLLLSLMK
;
A
#
# COMPACT_ATOMS: atom_id res chain seq x y z
N MET A 1 -1.30 -26.78 14.35
CA MET A 1 -2.16 -25.67 13.88
C MET A 1 -1.99 -24.36 14.67
N LYS A 2 -1.92 -24.38 16.02
CA LYS A 2 -1.78 -23.16 16.85
C LYS A 2 -0.50 -22.35 16.55
N TYR A 3 0.65 -23.01 16.37
CA TYR A 3 1.93 -22.35 16.05
C TYR A 3 1.94 -21.67 14.67
N LEU A 4 1.46 -22.35 13.62
CA LEU A 4 1.33 -21.77 12.28
C LEU A 4 0.46 -20.50 12.29
N LYS A 5 -0.65 -20.52 13.05
CA LYS A 5 -1.51 -19.35 13.20
C LYS A 5 -0.80 -18.19 13.89
N ILE A 6 0.04 -18.46 14.90
CA ILE A 6 0.81 -17.41 15.60
C ILE A 6 1.83 -16.77 14.65
N ILE A 7 2.57 -17.57 13.88
CA ILE A 7 3.54 -17.07 12.90
C ILE A 7 2.83 -16.24 11.82
N PHE A 8 1.71 -16.74 11.32
CA PHE A 8 0.93 -16.04 10.31
C PHE A 8 0.30 -14.74 10.84
N ASP A 9 -0.22 -14.75 12.06
CA ASP A 9 -0.70 -13.53 12.71
C ASP A 9 0.44 -12.53 12.93
N PHE A 10 1.64 -12.99 13.29
CA PHE A 10 2.81 -12.12 13.38
C PHE A 10 3.14 -11.49 12.03
N TYR A 11 3.20 -12.28 10.95
CA TYR A 11 3.46 -11.84 9.57
C TYR A 11 2.54 -10.70 9.11
N ILE A 12 1.23 -10.81 9.38
CA ILE A 12 0.26 -9.76 9.02
C ILE A 12 0.37 -8.55 9.95
N ASN A 13 0.46 -8.78 11.26
CA ASN A 13 0.45 -7.69 12.25
C ASN A 13 1.74 -6.86 12.24
N SER A 14 2.88 -7.47 11.91
CA SER A 14 4.17 -6.79 11.77
C SER A 14 4.31 -5.99 10.47
N SER A 15 3.25 -5.92 9.65
CA SER A 15 3.26 -5.23 8.35
C SER A 15 4.25 -5.81 7.32
N LEU A 16 4.68 -7.07 7.51
CA LEU A 16 5.58 -7.71 6.54
C LEU A 16 4.86 -7.99 5.21
N HIS A 17 3.60 -8.41 5.27
CA HIS A 17 2.80 -8.71 4.08
C HIS A 17 2.56 -7.47 3.20
N VAL A 18 2.18 -6.35 3.81
CA VAL A 18 2.01 -5.08 3.10
C VAL A 18 3.34 -4.58 2.52
N ALA A 19 4.45 -4.74 3.24
CA ALA A 19 5.78 -4.37 2.74
C ALA A 19 6.20 -5.20 1.52
N LEU A 20 5.92 -6.51 1.53
CA LEU A 20 6.13 -7.36 0.35
C LEU A 20 5.26 -6.93 -0.83
N SER A 21 4.05 -6.45 -0.56
CA SER A 21 3.13 -5.96 -1.60
C SER A 21 3.63 -4.66 -2.23
N VAL A 22 4.11 -3.70 -1.42
CA VAL A 22 4.74 -2.47 -1.92
C VAL A 22 6.03 -2.77 -2.67
N TYR A 23 6.87 -3.67 -2.15
CA TYR A 23 8.07 -4.15 -2.86
C TYR A 23 7.70 -4.78 -4.20
N ALA A 24 6.67 -5.62 -4.25
CA ALA A 24 6.20 -6.24 -5.50
C ALA A 24 5.75 -5.20 -6.53
N LEU A 25 5.04 -4.14 -6.13
CA LEU A 25 4.65 -3.04 -7.03
C LEU A 25 5.86 -2.33 -7.63
N LEU A 26 6.91 -2.13 -6.83
CA LEU A 26 8.16 -1.53 -7.28
C LEU A 26 8.90 -2.45 -8.28
N ARG A 27 8.97 -3.76 -7.99
CA ARG A 27 9.48 -4.74 -8.94
C ARG A 27 8.68 -4.76 -10.24
N ILE A 28 7.35 -4.65 -10.18
CA ILE A 28 6.50 -4.56 -11.38
C ILE A 28 6.88 -3.32 -12.21
N THR A 29 7.14 -2.18 -11.59
CA THR A 29 7.62 -0.98 -12.31
C THR A 29 8.96 -1.26 -13.00
N GLU A 30 9.89 -1.94 -12.32
CA GLU A 30 11.16 -2.32 -12.93
C GLU A 30 10.95 -3.28 -14.13
N PHE A 31 9.99 -4.21 -14.05
CA PHE A 31 9.63 -5.08 -15.19
C PHE A 31 8.99 -4.31 -16.36
N TYR A 32 8.11 -3.35 -16.09
CA TYR A 32 7.37 -2.62 -17.12
C TYR A 32 8.27 -1.70 -17.94
N PHE A 33 9.28 -1.12 -17.30
CA PHE A 33 10.20 -0.15 -17.90
C PHE A 33 11.59 -0.73 -18.15
N ASP A 34 11.74 -2.06 -18.04
CA ASP A 34 13.01 -2.78 -18.18
C ASP A 34 14.17 -2.15 -17.38
N LEU A 35 13.86 -1.72 -16.15
CA LEU A 35 14.84 -1.16 -15.25
C LEU A 35 15.70 -2.27 -14.63
N PRO A 36 17.01 -2.04 -14.44
CA PRO A 36 17.84 -2.97 -13.69
C PRO A 36 17.38 -3.03 -12.24
N TYR A 37 17.54 -4.21 -11.62
CA TYR A 37 17.25 -4.40 -10.20
C TYR A 37 18.02 -3.40 -9.34
N ASN A 38 17.29 -2.56 -8.61
CA ASN A 38 17.89 -1.61 -7.67
C ASN A 38 17.69 -2.09 -6.23
N GLU A 39 18.64 -2.90 -5.74
CA GLU A 39 18.62 -3.42 -4.37
C GLU A 39 18.38 -2.33 -3.33
N THR A 40 19.15 -1.24 -3.41
CA THR A 40 19.12 -0.16 -2.43
C THR A 40 17.75 0.50 -2.32
N LEU A 41 17.15 0.86 -3.45
CA LEU A 41 15.82 1.46 -3.49
C LEU A 41 14.75 0.47 -3.02
N ASN A 42 14.87 -0.79 -3.44
CA ASN A 42 13.88 -1.82 -3.16
C ASN A 42 13.81 -2.14 -1.67
N TYR A 43 14.96 -2.35 -1.02
CA TYR A 43 14.98 -2.61 0.42
C TYR A 43 14.74 -1.37 1.26
N PHE A 44 15.15 -0.17 0.82
CA PHE A 44 14.76 1.08 1.49
C PHE A 44 13.24 1.22 1.59
N ILE A 45 12.53 1.03 0.46
CA ILE A 45 11.07 1.10 0.42
C ILE A 45 10.43 -0.03 1.23
N PHE A 46 10.98 -1.25 1.16
CA PHE A 46 10.48 -2.39 1.93
C PHE A 46 10.53 -2.15 3.44
N TYR A 47 11.71 -1.85 3.97
CA TYR A 47 11.88 -1.61 5.41
C TYR A 47 11.17 -0.33 5.86
N GLY A 48 11.17 0.72 5.03
CA GLY A 48 10.41 1.94 5.28
C GLY A 48 8.90 1.72 5.32
N THR A 49 8.38 0.81 4.50
CA THR A 49 6.95 0.41 4.56
C THR A 49 6.64 -0.26 5.90
N ILE A 50 7.49 -1.18 6.38
CA ILE A 50 7.31 -1.82 7.69
C ILE A 50 7.31 -0.76 8.80
N THR A 51 8.32 0.11 8.82
CA THR A 51 8.45 1.18 9.80
C THR A 51 7.25 2.11 9.79
N GLY A 52 6.86 2.63 8.62
CA GLY A 52 5.76 3.58 8.48
C GLY A 52 4.41 2.99 8.89
N TYR A 53 4.09 1.78 8.40
CA TYR A 53 2.83 1.12 8.75
C TYR A 53 2.77 0.74 10.24
N ASN A 54 3.85 0.21 10.81
CA ASN A 54 3.87 -0.12 12.24
C ASN A 54 3.82 1.12 13.12
N PHE A 55 4.48 2.22 12.71
CA PHE A 55 4.34 3.51 13.38
C PHE A 55 2.86 3.96 13.38
N VAL A 56 2.18 3.95 12.23
CA VAL A 56 0.76 4.33 12.15
C VAL A 56 -0.14 3.38 12.98
N LYS A 57 0.12 2.07 12.94
CA LYS A 57 -0.68 1.06 13.65
C LYS A 57 -0.53 1.18 15.17
N TYR A 58 0.69 1.42 15.67
CA TYR A 58 1.02 1.25 17.10
C TYR A 58 1.39 2.53 17.84
N ALA A 59 1.60 3.68 17.18
CA ALA A 59 1.98 4.94 17.85
C ALA A 59 0.97 5.41 18.89
N GLY A 60 -0.34 5.22 18.66
CA GLY A 60 -1.39 5.58 19.62
C GLY A 60 -1.46 4.63 20.82
N ILE A 61 -1.12 3.36 20.61
CA ILE A 61 -1.13 2.32 21.66
C ILE A 61 0.08 2.50 22.58
N ALA A 62 1.24 2.92 22.03
CA ALA A 62 2.43 3.20 22.82
C ALA A 62 2.32 4.47 23.68
N LYS A 63 1.45 5.43 23.32
CA LYS A 63 1.20 6.66 24.10
C LYS A 63 0.25 6.46 25.29
N LEU A 64 -0.54 5.39 25.30
CA LEU A 64 -1.53 5.13 26.33
C LEU A 64 -1.09 3.93 27.18
N HIS A 65 -0.54 4.25 28.35
CA HIS A 65 -0.29 3.40 29.51
C HIS A 65 0.93 2.45 29.53
N HIS A 66 1.74 2.73 30.56
CA HIS A 66 2.85 2.02 31.20
C HIS A 66 2.65 0.53 31.59
N MET A 67 1.77 -0.24 30.94
CA MET A 67 1.43 -1.59 31.42
C MET A 67 1.75 -2.67 30.39
N SER A 68 2.70 -3.53 30.77
CA SER A 68 3.05 -4.82 30.17
C SER A 68 2.48 -5.07 28.77
N LEU A 69 3.20 -4.60 27.75
CA LEU A 69 2.92 -5.01 26.38
C LEU A 69 2.80 -6.53 26.31
N THR A 70 1.72 -7.03 25.71
CA THR A 70 1.60 -8.45 25.40
C THR A 70 2.87 -8.92 24.69
N LYS A 71 3.37 -10.13 24.99
CA LYS A 71 4.65 -10.64 24.43
C LYS A 71 4.73 -10.48 22.90
N ASN A 72 3.58 -10.63 22.21
CA ASN A 72 3.47 -10.43 20.76
C ASN A 72 3.73 -8.99 20.32
N LEU A 73 3.24 -7.98 21.04
CA LEU A 73 3.46 -6.58 20.69
C LEU A 73 4.91 -6.16 20.95
N ARG A 74 5.54 -6.67 22.01
CA ARG A 74 6.97 -6.46 22.27
C ARG A 74 7.83 -7.05 21.15
N LEU A 75 7.47 -8.23 20.64
CA LEU A 75 8.19 -8.85 19.52
C LEU A 75 8.03 -8.03 18.23
N ILE A 76 6.83 -7.51 17.95
CA ILE A 76 6.60 -6.59 16.81
C ILE A 76 7.42 -5.31 16.95
N GLN A 77 7.57 -4.76 18.16
CA GLN A 77 8.40 -3.57 18.39
C GLN A 77 9.88 -3.83 18.11
N ILE A 78 10.44 -4.92 18.65
CA ILE A 78 11.84 -5.28 18.40
C ILE A 78 12.07 -5.50 16.90
N PHE A 79 11.16 -6.22 16.23
CA PHE A 79 11.20 -6.41 14.79
C PHE A 79 11.11 -5.09 14.02
N SER A 80 10.23 -4.17 14.43
CA SER A 80 10.07 -2.86 13.81
C SER A 80 11.31 -1.99 13.99
N LEU A 81 11.98 -2.07 15.16
CA LEU A 81 13.24 -1.38 15.40
C LEU A 81 14.34 -1.92 14.48
N LEU A 82 14.46 -3.24 14.33
CA LEU A 82 15.42 -3.84 13.40
C LEU A 82 15.15 -3.38 11.96
N CYS A 83 13.88 -3.38 11.52
CA CYS A 83 13.51 -2.86 10.20
C CYS A 83 13.84 -1.37 10.05
N PHE A 84 13.63 -0.56 11.09
CA PHE A 84 14.01 0.86 11.07
C PHE A 84 15.52 1.05 10.92
N LEU A 85 16.34 0.26 11.63
CA LEU A 85 17.80 0.30 11.47
C LEU A 85 18.22 -0.09 10.05
N MET A 86 17.62 -1.13 9.48
CA MET A 86 17.86 -1.52 8.08
C MET A 86 17.41 -0.44 7.09
N MET A 87 16.27 0.22 7.34
CA MET A 87 15.83 1.37 6.55
C MET A 87 16.87 2.50 6.61
N CYS A 88 17.38 2.84 7.78
CA CYS A 88 18.43 3.86 7.95
C CYS A 88 19.74 3.45 7.26
N PHE A 89 20.10 2.16 7.27
CA PHE A 89 21.25 1.66 6.52
C PHE A 89 21.07 1.86 5.01
N TYR A 90 19.93 1.47 4.43
CA TYR A 90 19.70 1.69 3.00
C TYR A 90 19.50 3.17 2.64
N LEU A 91 19.05 4.00 3.58
CA LEU A 91 18.95 5.46 3.42
C LEU A 91 20.31 6.08 3.10
N THR A 92 21.38 5.65 3.79
CA THR A 92 22.73 6.20 3.56
C THR A 92 23.34 5.79 2.22
N LEU A 93 22.81 4.73 1.60
CA LEU A 93 23.22 4.24 0.29
C LEU A 93 22.48 4.92 -0.88
N LEU A 94 21.39 5.65 -0.61
CA LEU A 94 20.60 6.31 -1.65
C LEU A 94 21.24 7.60 -2.15
N ASN A 95 21.09 7.85 -3.45
CA ASN A 95 21.49 9.12 -4.04
C ASN A 95 20.62 10.26 -3.49
N ILE A 96 21.24 11.40 -3.17
CA ILE A 96 20.55 12.59 -2.63
C ILE A 96 19.38 13.05 -3.51
N LYS A 97 19.48 12.94 -4.84
CA LYS A 97 18.39 13.29 -5.77
C LYS A 97 17.14 12.42 -5.54
N VAL A 98 17.34 11.13 -5.28
CA VAL A 98 16.24 10.19 -4.98
C VAL A 98 15.62 10.54 -3.62
N LEU A 99 16.44 10.87 -2.62
CA LEU A 99 15.96 11.31 -1.30
C LEU A 99 15.07 12.55 -1.39
N LEU A 100 15.41 13.52 -2.24
CA LEU A 100 14.58 14.71 -2.46
C LEU A 100 13.19 14.35 -2.97
N TYR A 101 13.06 13.35 -3.84
CA TYR A 101 11.75 12.87 -4.32
C TYR A 101 10.92 12.19 -3.21
N PHE A 102 11.55 11.61 -2.18
CA PHE A 102 10.84 11.02 -1.05
C PHE A 102 10.27 12.06 -0.07
N ILE A 103 10.83 13.28 0.00
CA ILE A 103 10.40 14.33 0.95
C ILE A 103 8.88 14.53 0.97
N PRO A 104 8.19 14.81 -0.16
CA PRO A 104 6.75 15.04 -0.13
C PRO A 104 5.94 13.84 0.38
N PHE A 105 6.34 12.61 0.03
CA PHE A 105 5.66 11.39 0.46
C PHE A 105 5.92 11.04 1.93
N SER A 106 7.14 11.30 2.42
CA SER A 106 7.50 11.15 3.83
C SER A 106 6.74 12.15 4.70
N LEU A 107 6.65 13.41 4.29
CA LEU A 107 5.84 14.43 4.96
C LEU A 107 4.37 14.05 4.97
N LEU A 108 3.82 13.61 3.83
CA LEU A 108 2.44 13.15 3.73
C LEU A 108 2.17 11.96 4.67
N THR A 109 3.09 10.99 4.75
CA THR A 109 2.99 9.83 5.65
C THR A 109 3.04 10.25 7.12
N PHE A 110 3.91 11.22 7.45
CA PHE A 110 4.02 11.75 8.81
C PHE A 110 2.74 12.48 9.24
N PHE A 111 2.24 13.42 8.42
CA PHE A 111 1.02 14.18 8.69
C PHE A 111 -0.27 13.34 8.61
N TYR A 112 -0.21 12.20 7.92
CA TYR A 112 -1.27 11.21 7.96
C TYR A 112 -1.44 10.60 9.36
N ALA A 113 -0.35 10.31 10.06
CA ALA A 113 -0.37 9.71 11.40
C ALA A 113 -0.42 10.74 12.53
N VAL A 114 0.31 11.85 12.41
CA VAL A 114 0.53 12.84 13.48
C VAL A 114 -0.37 14.06 13.25
N PRO A 115 -1.16 14.50 14.24
CA PRO A 115 -1.91 15.75 14.15
C PRO A 115 -0.95 16.93 14.08
N VAL A 116 -1.09 17.74 13.03
CA VAL A 116 -0.10 18.77 12.63
C VAL A 116 -0.17 20.04 13.48
N LEU A 117 -1.33 20.34 14.08
CA LEU A 117 -1.61 21.62 14.72
C LEU A 117 -2.10 21.44 16.16
N LYS A 118 -1.51 22.18 17.11
CA LYS A 118 -2.04 22.29 18.48
C LYS A 118 -3.47 22.84 18.42
N GLY A 119 -4.44 22.09 18.95
CA GLY A 119 -5.87 22.43 18.90
C GLY A 119 -6.67 21.73 17.80
N VAL A 120 -6.02 21.14 16.78
CA VAL A 120 -6.69 20.31 15.76
C VAL A 120 -6.59 18.85 16.20
N THR A 121 -7.71 18.28 16.65
CA THR A 121 -7.77 16.89 17.13
C THR A 121 -7.80 15.83 16.00
N LYS A 122 -7.82 16.27 14.73
CA LYS A 122 -7.96 15.39 13.56
C LYS A 122 -6.71 15.41 12.68
N ASN A 123 -6.10 14.25 12.47
CA ASN A 123 -5.08 14.01 11.43
C ASN A 123 -5.77 13.60 10.11
N LEU A 124 -5.02 13.52 8.99
CA LEU A 124 -5.62 13.11 7.69
C LEU A 124 -6.22 11.71 7.75
N ARG A 125 -5.70 10.83 8.62
CA ARG A 125 -6.27 9.51 8.90
C ARG A 125 -7.70 9.57 9.44
N ASN A 126 -8.09 10.65 10.12
CA ASN A 126 -9.43 10.82 10.66
C ASN A 126 -10.43 11.39 9.63
N ILE A 127 -10.01 11.62 8.38
CA ILE A 127 -10.87 11.98 7.25
C ILE A 127 -10.99 10.73 6.37
N GLY A 128 -12.05 9.96 6.57
CA GLY A 128 -12.23 8.61 6.05
C GLY A 128 -12.21 8.53 4.52
N THR A 129 -12.83 9.45 3.80
CA THR A 129 -12.76 9.45 2.32
C THR A 129 -11.34 9.77 1.82
N LEU A 130 -10.63 10.70 2.47
CA LEU A 130 -9.29 11.13 2.03
C LEU A 130 -8.21 10.08 2.34
N LYS A 131 -8.42 9.25 3.37
CA LYS A 131 -7.51 8.18 3.81
C LYS A 131 -7.03 7.31 2.65
N ILE A 132 -7.95 6.75 1.85
CA ILE A 132 -7.57 5.80 0.79
C ILE A 132 -6.81 6.48 -0.35
N PHE A 133 -7.12 7.75 -0.65
CA PHE A 133 -6.42 8.52 -1.66
C PHE A 133 -5.00 8.89 -1.20
N VAL A 134 -4.81 9.21 0.07
CA VAL A 134 -3.46 9.45 0.64
C VAL A 134 -2.61 8.19 0.57
N ILE A 135 -3.16 7.02 0.96
CA ILE A 135 -2.45 5.74 0.86
C ILE A 135 -2.07 5.45 -0.60
N ALA A 136 -3.02 5.59 -1.52
CA ALA A 136 -2.79 5.37 -2.94
C ALA A 136 -1.75 6.32 -3.53
N LEU A 137 -1.73 7.59 -3.12
CA LEU A 137 -0.76 8.58 -3.56
C LEU A 137 0.64 8.26 -3.07
N VAL A 138 0.78 7.84 -1.81
CA VAL A 138 2.09 7.42 -1.28
C VAL A 138 2.56 6.16 -2.01
N TRP A 139 1.70 5.17 -2.21
CA TRP A 139 2.06 3.93 -2.91
C TRP A 139 2.44 4.18 -4.35
N SER A 140 1.65 4.92 -5.12
CA SER A 140 1.99 5.23 -6.51
C SER A 140 3.25 6.10 -6.60
N GLY A 141 3.42 7.06 -5.70
CA GLY A 141 4.62 7.87 -5.58
C GLY A 141 5.87 7.02 -5.42
N VAL A 142 5.92 6.20 -4.38
CA VAL A 142 7.13 5.44 -4.03
C VAL A 142 7.39 4.25 -4.95
N THR A 143 6.35 3.63 -5.51
CA THR A 143 6.49 2.40 -6.32
C THR A 143 6.52 2.65 -7.83
N ALA A 144 6.04 3.80 -8.31
CA ALA A 144 6.02 4.15 -9.73
C ALA A 144 6.73 5.47 -10.01
N LEU A 145 6.31 6.57 -9.39
CA LEU A 145 6.82 7.90 -9.77
C LEU A 145 8.31 8.08 -9.46
N ILE A 146 8.74 7.75 -8.23
CA ILE A 146 10.14 7.89 -7.78
C ILE A 146 11.10 7.02 -8.60
N PRO A 147 10.91 5.69 -8.75
CA PRO A 147 11.84 4.88 -9.53
C PRO A 147 11.95 5.37 -10.98
N LEU A 148 10.84 5.79 -11.60
CA LEU A 148 10.85 6.35 -12.95
C LEU A 148 11.57 7.70 -13.02
N ALA A 149 11.26 8.64 -12.13
CA ALA A 149 11.92 9.96 -12.07
C ALA A 149 13.41 9.88 -11.74
N SER A 150 13.86 8.78 -11.12
CA SER A 150 15.27 8.55 -10.82
C SER A 150 16.10 8.11 -12.04
N LYS A 151 15.45 7.60 -13.08
CA LYS A 151 16.10 7.04 -14.28
C LYS A 151 15.76 7.79 -15.56
N TYR A 152 14.56 8.38 -15.63
CA TYR A 152 14.03 9.04 -16.81
C TYR A 152 13.54 10.44 -16.50
N LYS A 153 13.50 11.28 -17.54
CA LYS A 153 12.69 12.49 -17.51
C LYS A 153 11.23 12.06 -17.68
N LEU A 154 10.38 12.40 -16.71
CA LEU A 154 8.97 12.01 -16.74
C LEU A 154 8.28 12.61 -17.98
N GLY A 155 7.74 11.73 -18.82
CA GLY A 155 6.85 12.05 -19.93
C GLY A 155 5.41 11.64 -19.62
N VAL A 156 4.56 11.72 -20.64
CA VAL A 156 3.14 11.38 -20.53
C VAL A 156 2.94 9.92 -20.13
N HIS A 157 3.80 9.03 -20.65
CA HIS A 157 3.73 7.59 -20.41
C HIS A 157 3.96 7.22 -18.93
N GLU A 158 5.04 7.72 -18.33
CA GLU A 158 5.41 7.48 -16.94
C GLU A 158 4.38 8.05 -15.96
N VAL A 159 3.82 9.22 -16.31
CA VAL A 159 2.74 9.85 -15.54
C VAL A 159 1.46 9.02 -15.63
N LEU A 160 1.07 8.56 -16.82
CA LEU A 160 -0.10 7.70 -16.98
C LEU A 160 0.06 6.38 -16.23
N PHE A 161 1.25 5.75 -16.26
CA PHE A 161 1.53 4.56 -15.45
C PHE A 161 1.39 4.85 -13.94
N SER A 162 1.88 6.01 -13.47
CA SER A 162 1.74 6.41 -12.07
C SER A 162 0.28 6.67 -11.67
N VAL A 163 -0.53 7.23 -12.58
CA VAL A 163 -1.98 7.42 -12.40
C VAL A 163 -2.72 6.08 -12.39
N GLN A 164 -2.37 5.16 -13.29
CA GLN A 164 -2.89 3.79 -13.30
C GLN A 164 -2.62 3.11 -11.96
N ARG A 165 -1.38 3.21 -11.45
CA ARG A 165 -0.98 2.65 -10.15
C ARG A 165 -1.78 3.27 -9.01
N PHE A 166 -1.96 4.58 -9.02
CA PHE A 166 -2.78 5.29 -8.03
C PHE A 166 -4.22 4.74 -7.99
N LEU A 167 -4.90 4.70 -9.14
CA LEU A 167 -6.26 4.19 -9.24
C LEU A 167 -6.37 2.73 -8.79
N PHE A 168 -5.40 1.90 -9.20
CA PHE A 168 -5.32 0.51 -8.77
C PHE A 168 -5.26 0.38 -7.25
N VAL A 169 -4.42 1.18 -6.57
CA VAL A 169 -4.30 1.14 -5.10
C VAL A 169 -5.53 1.71 -4.39
N VAL A 170 -6.21 2.72 -4.96
CA VAL A 170 -7.52 3.17 -4.45
C VAL A 170 -8.50 2.00 -4.43
N VAL A 171 -8.57 1.23 -5.53
CA VAL A 171 -9.47 0.07 -5.60
C VAL A 171 -9.03 -1.05 -4.66
N LEU A 172 -7.71 -1.30 -4.54
CA LEU A 172 -7.13 -2.29 -3.63
C LEU A 172 -7.48 -2.03 -2.16
N THR A 173 -7.64 -0.76 -1.78
CA THR A 173 -7.90 -0.34 -0.40
C THR A 173 -9.39 -0.26 -0.04
N LEU A 174 -10.30 -0.12 -1.01
CA LEU A 174 -11.75 -0.08 -0.78
C LEU A 174 -12.31 -1.26 0.06
N PRO A 175 -11.88 -2.53 -0.15
CA PRO A 175 -12.33 -3.66 0.65
C PRO A 175 -11.98 -3.56 2.14
N PHE A 176 -10.96 -2.80 2.51
CA PHE A 176 -10.63 -2.50 3.91
C PHE A 176 -11.65 -1.54 4.50
N ASP A 177 -12.01 -0.47 3.81
CA ASP A 177 -13.05 0.45 4.28
C ASP A 177 -14.43 -0.23 4.37
N ILE A 178 -14.75 -1.15 3.44
CA ILE A 178 -15.99 -1.95 3.51
C ILE A 178 -16.00 -2.84 4.77
N ARG A 179 -14.86 -3.46 5.11
CA ARG A 179 -14.70 -4.25 6.34
C ARG A 179 -14.92 -3.39 7.58
N ASP A 180 -14.27 -2.23 7.59
CA ASP A 180 -14.08 -1.41 8.78
C ASP A 180 -15.33 -0.59 9.11
N MET A 181 -16.31 -0.52 8.19
CA MET A 181 -17.61 0.11 8.42
C MET A 181 -18.33 -0.28 9.73
N ARG A 182 -18.10 -1.49 10.26
CA ARG A 182 -18.72 -1.94 11.53
C ARG A 182 -18.09 -1.32 12.76
N TYR A 183 -16.84 -0.88 12.66
CA TYR A 183 -16.02 -0.37 13.75
C TYR A 183 -15.75 1.14 13.61
N ASP A 184 -15.78 1.63 12.38
CA ASP A 184 -15.54 3.02 12.05
C ASP A 184 -16.67 3.92 12.56
N LYS A 185 -16.30 5.01 13.24
CA LYS A 185 -17.24 6.02 13.71
C LYS A 185 -17.88 6.73 12.51
N LYS A 186 -19.16 7.08 12.61
CA LYS A 186 -19.93 7.73 11.53
C LYS A 186 -19.30 9.03 10.99
N TYR A 187 -18.60 9.79 11.84
CA TYR A 187 -17.96 11.04 11.43
C TYR A 187 -16.75 10.85 10.51
N LEU A 188 -16.22 9.63 10.36
CA LEU A 188 -15.10 9.36 9.47
C LEU A 188 -15.51 9.59 8.01
N GLN A 189 -16.77 9.34 7.66
CA GLN A 189 -17.29 9.54 6.30
C GLN A 189 -16.40 8.82 5.26
N THR A 190 -16.17 7.52 5.43
CA THR A 190 -15.50 6.70 4.39
C THR A 190 -16.40 6.56 3.16
N ILE A 191 -15.84 6.20 2.01
CA ILE A 191 -16.63 6.01 0.78
C ILE A 191 -17.85 5.09 1.00
N PRO A 192 -17.69 3.85 1.54
CA PRO A 192 -18.85 2.99 1.75
C PRO A 192 -19.82 3.52 2.82
N GLN A 193 -19.40 4.40 3.74
CA GLN A 193 -20.31 5.08 4.68
C GLN A 193 -21.16 6.17 3.99
N ILE A 194 -20.59 6.89 3.01
CA ILE A 194 -21.30 7.98 2.31
C ILE A 194 -22.27 7.42 1.27
N ILE A 195 -21.81 6.50 0.41
CA ILE A 195 -22.59 6.04 -0.75
C ILE A 195 -23.16 4.62 -0.57
N GLY A 196 -22.80 3.92 0.51
CA GLY A 196 -23.20 2.53 0.73
C GLY A 196 -22.26 1.52 0.06
N VAL A 197 -22.28 0.28 0.55
CA VAL A 197 -21.37 -0.80 0.09
C VAL A 197 -21.47 -1.06 -1.40
N GLU A 198 -22.68 -1.25 -1.92
CA GLU A 198 -22.88 -1.63 -3.33
C GLU A 198 -22.47 -0.51 -4.29
N ARG A 199 -22.72 0.76 -3.93
CA ARG A 199 -22.23 1.90 -4.72
C ARG A 199 -20.71 2.07 -4.62
N ALA A 200 -20.11 1.79 -3.46
CA ALA A 200 -18.65 1.79 -3.30
C ALA A 200 -17.98 0.70 -4.15
N LYS A 201 -18.57 -0.49 -4.25
CA LYS A 201 -18.12 -1.54 -5.18
C LYS A 201 -18.24 -1.09 -6.63
N LYS A 202 -19.38 -0.51 -7.03
CA LYS A 202 -19.57 0.03 -8.39
C LYS A 202 -18.55 1.12 -8.71
N PHE A 203 -18.31 2.04 -7.77
CA PHE A 203 -17.29 3.08 -7.88
C PHE A 203 -15.90 2.47 -8.11
N GLY A 204 -15.49 1.50 -7.28
CA GLY A 204 -14.22 0.81 -7.45
C GLY A 204 -14.12 0.06 -8.78
N SER A 205 -15.20 -0.56 -9.26
CA SER A 205 -15.24 -1.22 -10.57
C SER A 205 -15.07 -0.24 -11.73
N ILE A 206 -15.65 0.96 -11.65
CA ILE A 206 -15.46 2.00 -12.67
C ILE A 206 -14.00 2.46 -12.68
N LEU A 207 -13.41 2.74 -11.51
CA LEU A 207 -12.00 3.12 -11.43
C LEU A 207 -11.08 2.03 -11.98
N LEU A 208 -11.38 0.76 -11.67
CA LEU A 208 -10.61 -0.37 -12.16
C LEU A 208 -10.76 -0.52 -13.68
N LEU A 209 -11.93 -0.23 -14.26
CA LEU A 209 -12.07 -0.20 -15.72
C LEU A 209 -11.20 0.88 -16.37
N ILE A 210 -11.11 2.07 -15.75
CA ILE A 210 -10.21 3.14 -16.21
C ILE A 210 -8.75 2.67 -16.19
N THR A 211 -8.33 1.88 -15.19
CA THR A 211 -6.97 1.31 -15.19
C THR A 211 -6.68 0.41 -16.37
N VAL A 212 -7.68 -0.34 -16.87
CA VAL A 212 -7.52 -1.17 -18.08
C VAL A 212 -7.35 -0.28 -19.29
N VAL A 213 -8.17 0.76 -19.44
CA VAL A 213 -8.02 1.71 -20.55
C VAL A 213 -6.61 2.29 -20.57
N ILE A 214 -6.11 2.77 -19.42
CA ILE A 214 -4.75 3.32 -19.32
C ILE A 214 -3.70 2.23 -19.65
N GLU A 215 -3.85 1.01 -19.13
CA GLU A 215 -2.96 -0.13 -19.40
C GLU A 215 -2.78 -0.38 -20.90
N PHE A 216 -3.88 -0.35 -21.67
CA PHE A 216 -3.82 -0.59 -23.11
C PHE A 216 -3.07 0.52 -23.87
N PHE A 217 -3.02 1.74 -23.34
CA PHE A 217 -2.26 2.86 -23.91
C PHE A 217 -0.77 2.83 -23.54
N ILE A 218 -0.43 2.42 -22.31
CA ILE A 218 0.95 2.48 -21.82
C ILE A 218 1.72 1.20 -22.11
N THR A 219 1.08 0.03 -22.14
CA THR A 219 1.82 -1.23 -22.18
C THR A 219 2.12 -1.63 -23.63
N PRO A 220 3.39 -1.80 -24.03
CA PRO A 220 3.73 -2.19 -25.40
C PRO A 220 3.57 -3.70 -25.64
N ASN A 221 3.80 -4.52 -24.61
CA ASN A 221 3.90 -5.98 -24.73
C ASN A 221 2.57 -6.69 -24.39
N SER A 222 2.15 -7.63 -25.25
CA SER A 222 0.95 -8.46 -25.04
C SER A 222 1.00 -9.30 -23.77
N SER A 223 2.17 -9.80 -23.37
CA SER A 223 2.36 -10.59 -22.16
C SER A 223 2.09 -9.77 -20.89
N LEU A 224 2.56 -8.53 -20.85
CA LEU A 224 2.29 -7.61 -19.73
C LEU A 224 0.81 -7.26 -19.63
N LYS A 225 0.15 -6.99 -20.77
CA LYS A 225 -1.31 -6.76 -20.82
C LYS A 225 -2.09 -7.97 -20.32
N PHE A 226 -1.73 -9.16 -20.78
CA PHE A 226 -2.37 -10.40 -20.35
C PHE A 226 -2.23 -10.58 -18.83
N GLY A 227 -1.03 -10.37 -18.30
CA GLY A 227 -0.77 -10.40 -16.86
C GLY A 227 -1.63 -9.40 -16.10
N PHE A 228 -1.72 -8.16 -16.58
CA PHE A 228 -2.58 -7.15 -15.98
C PHE A 228 -4.07 -7.52 -16.03
N MET A 229 -4.55 -8.12 -17.12
CA MET A 229 -5.95 -8.56 -17.23
C MET A 229 -6.31 -9.62 -16.19
N ILE A 230 -5.42 -10.58 -15.92
CA ILE A 230 -5.61 -11.56 -14.84
C ILE A 230 -5.73 -10.86 -13.48
N VAL A 231 -4.87 -9.88 -13.23
CA VAL A 231 -4.86 -9.10 -11.98
C VAL A 231 -6.12 -8.23 -11.86
N PHE A 232 -6.56 -7.62 -12.95
CA PHE A 232 -7.80 -6.87 -13.05
C PHE A 232 -9.00 -7.73 -12.64
N PHE A 233 -9.17 -8.90 -13.25
CA PHE A 233 -10.29 -9.79 -12.92
C PHE A 233 -10.20 -10.30 -11.49
N THR A 234 -8.98 -10.61 -11.02
CA THR A 234 -8.75 -11.01 -9.64
C THR A 234 -9.22 -9.93 -8.67
N LEU A 235 -8.75 -8.68 -8.82
CA LEU A 235 -9.13 -7.57 -7.95
C LEU A 235 -10.63 -7.24 -8.05
N LEU A 236 -11.21 -7.31 -9.25
CA LEU A 236 -12.65 -7.12 -9.45
C LEU A 236 -13.45 -8.15 -8.66
N LEU A 237 -13.09 -9.44 -8.74
CA LEU A 237 -13.76 -10.51 -8.01
C LEU A 237 -13.67 -10.32 -6.50
N PHE A 238 -12.50 -9.93 -5.99
CA PHE A 238 -12.31 -9.62 -4.57
C PHE A 238 -13.10 -8.38 -4.12
N LEU A 239 -13.15 -7.33 -4.93
CA LEU A 239 -13.96 -6.15 -4.62
C LEU A 239 -15.45 -6.50 -4.54
N GLN A 240 -15.97 -7.26 -5.51
CA GLN A 240 -17.40 -7.62 -5.56
C GLN A 240 -17.80 -8.54 -4.39
N LYS A 241 -16.91 -9.43 -3.98
CA LYS A 241 -17.10 -10.34 -2.84
C LYS A 241 -16.86 -9.70 -1.47
N ALA A 242 -16.33 -8.47 -1.41
CA ALA A 242 -16.09 -7.77 -0.15
C ALA A 242 -17.40 -7.52 0.62
N LYS A 243 -17.37 -7.79 1.92
CA LYS A 243 -18.53 -7.68 2.82
C LYS A 243 -18.12 -7.05 4.15
N THR A 244 -19.06 -6.37 4.82
CA THR A 244 -18.82 -5.81 6.16
C THR A 244 -18.49 -6.92 7.18
N LYS A 245 -19.11 -8.10 7.04
CA LYS A 245 -18.69 -9.34 7.73
C LYS A 245 -17.88 -10.18 6.76
N GLN A 246 -16.57 -10.18 6.93
CA GLN A 246 -15.67 -11.03 6.16
C GLN A 246 -14.64 -11.69 7.06
N SER A 247 -13.94 -12.71 6.55
CA SER A 247 -12.90 -13.40 7.33
C SER A 247 -11.76 -12.44 7.65
N LYS A 248 -11.09 -12.69 8.79
CA LYS A 248 -10.00 -11.83 9.31
C LYS A 248 -8.95 -11.50 8.24
N TYR A 249 -8.57 -12.50 7.45
CA TYR A 249 -7.50 -12.41 6.46
C TYR A 249 -7.97 -12.06 5.04
N TYR A 250 -9.27 -11.82 4.84
CA TYR A 250 -9.80 -11.50 3.50
C TYR A 250 -9.12 -10.26 2.91
N ALA A 251 -9.24 -9.12 3.59
CA ALA A 251 -8.59 -7.89 3.14
C ALA A 251 -7.07 -7.92 3.41
N SER A 252 -6.67 -8.28 4.64
CA SER A 252 -5.28 -8.13 5.11
C SER A 252 -4.28 -9.14 4.55
N PHE A 253 -4.72 -10.20 3.86
CA PHE A 253 -3.83 -11.14 3.20
C PHE A 253 -4.20 -11.32 1.73
N TRP A 254 -5.45 -11.71 1.43
CA TRP A 254 -5.79 -12.03 0.04
C TRP A 254 -5.80 -10.80 -0.86
N ILE A 255 -6.42 -9.71 -0.42
CA ILE A 255 -6.50 -8.47 -1.21
C ILE A 255 -5.17 -7.73 -1.17
N GLU A 256 -4.60 -7.54 0.01
CA GLU A 256 -3.31 -6.88 0.15
C GLU A 256 -2.21 -7.56 -0.66
N GLY A 257 -2.25 -8.89 -0.79
CA GLY A 257 -1.27 -9.71 -1.52
C GLY A 257 -1.46 -9.76 -3.04
N ILE A 258 -2.48 -9.10 -3.63
CA ILE A 258 -2.67 -9.05 -5.09
C ILE A 258 -1.44 -8.51 -5.83
N PRO A 259 -0.73 -7.47 -5.36
CA PRO A 259 0.53 -7.04 -5.97
C PRO A 259 1.62 -8.11 -5.97
N ILE A 260 1.72 -8.91 -4.89
CA ILE A 260 2.67 -10.03 -4.81
C ILE A 260 2.31 -11.06 -5.89
N PHE A 261 1.03 -11.42 -5.99
CA PHE A 261 0.54 -12.31 -7.04
C PHE A 261 0.84 -11.76 -8.44
N TRP A 262 0.61 -10.48 -8.68
CA TRP A 262 0.94 -9.83 -9.96
C TRP A 262 2.43 -9.94 -10.29
N PHE A 263 3.31 -9.61 -9.33
CA PHE A 263 4.75 -9.70 -9.54
C PHE A 263 5.20 -11.13 -9.86
N LEU A 264 4.68 -12.13 -9.13
CA LEU A 264 4.98 -13.54 -9.38
C LEU A 264 4.51 -13.99 -10.77
N LEU A 265 3.31 -13.57 -11.18
CA LEU A 265 2.77 -13.85 -12.50
C LEU A 265 3.71 -13.35 -13.60
N LEU A 266 4.16 -12.08 -13.52
CA LEU A 266 5.08 -11.52 -14.51
C LEU A 266 6.45 -12.21 -14.50
N SER A 267 6.92 -12.61 -13.32
CA SER A 267 8.22 -13.28 -13.17
C SER A 267 8.24 -14.68 -13.78
N LEU A 268 7.09 -15.36 -13.82
CA LEU A 268 6.92 -16.68 -14.45
C LEU A 268 6.69 -16.62 -15.96
N MET A 269 6.29 -15.45 -16.49
CA MET A 269 6.02 -15.23 -17.91
C MET A 269 7.23 -14.71 -18.70
N LYS A 270 8.33 -14.41 -17.99
CA LYS A 270 9.60 -13.98 -18.56
C LYS A 270 10.49 -15.19 -18.84
#